data_AF-A0A945G450-F1
#
_entry.id   AF-A0A945G450-F1
#
_cell.length_a   1.000
_cell.length_b   1.000
_cell.length_c   1.000
_cell.angle_alpha   90.00
_cell.angle_beta   90.00
_cell.angle_gamma   90.00
#
_symmetry.space_group_name_H-M   'P 1'
#
loop_
_entity.id
_entity.type
_entity.pdbx_description
1 polymer ?
#
loop_
_entity_poly.entity_id
_entity_poly.type
_entity_poly.pdbx_seq_one_letter_code
_entity_poly.pdbx_strand_id
1 'polypeptide(L)' 'HNYEGDDDMAAHVRTALTSVSLSIPIAGGSMVLGTWQGIYLWEHRTHPHTRQIHVHITGE' A
#
# COMPACT_ATOMS: atom_id res chain seq x y z
N HIS A 1 -7.53 -10.32 -21.61
CA HIS A 1 -6.67 -9.15 -21.34
C HIS A 1 -7.21 -7.86 -21.95
N ASN A 2 -8.54 -7.71 -22.16
CA ASN A 2 -9.18 -6.48 -22.63
C ASN A 2 -10.44 -6.13 -21.78
N TYR A 3 -10.54 -6.62 -20.53
CA TYR A 3 -11.80 -6.57 -19.79
C TYR A 3 -11.88 -5.50 -18.68
N GLU A 4 -10.80 -4.76 -18.38
CA GLU A 4 -10.73 -3.85 -17.22
C GLU A 4 -10.33 -2.39 -17.53
N GLY A 5 -10.33 -2.00 -18.81
CA GLY A 5 -10.15 -0.60 -19.27
C GLY A 5 -8.72 -0.19 -19.60
N ASP A 6 -8.56 0.99 -20.22
CA ASP A 6 -7.31 1.41 -20.87
C ASP A 6 -6.13 1.68 -19.91
N ASP A 7 -6.40 1.96 -18.64
CA ASP A 7 -5.37 2.29 -17.63
C ASP A 7 -4.88 1.06 -16.83
N ASP A 8 -5.41 -0.12 -17.15
CA ASP A 8 -5.16 -1.35 -16.41
C ASP A 8 -3.69 -1.76 -16.44
N MET A 9 -3.10 -1.81 -17.64
CA MET A 9 -1.72 -2.20 -17.84
C MET A 9 -0.73 -1.20 -17.23
N ALA A 10 -1.01 0.11 -17.30
CA ALA A 10 -0.14 1.13 -16.72
C ALA A 10 -0.21 1.15 -15.19
N ALA A 11 -1.38 0.92 -14.60
CA ALA A 11 -1.56 0.79 -13.16
C ALA A 11 -0.86 -0.48 -12.62
N HIS A 12 -1.00 -1.62 -13.31
CA HIS A 12 -0.32 -2.87 -12.94
C HIS A 12 1.21 -2.74 -12.90
N VAL A 13 1.80 -2.03 -13.88
CA VAL A 13 3.25 -1.76 -13.89
C VAL A 13 3.65 -0.82 -12.75
N ARG A 14 2.86 0.22 -12.45
CA ARG A 14 3.17 1.12 -11.31
C ARG A 14 3.09 0.41 -9.97
N THR A 15 2.07 -0.43 -9.76
CA THR A 15 1.94 -1.26 -8.54
C THR A 15 3.04 -2.31 -8.45
N ALA A 16 3.56 -2.83 -9.56
CA ALA A 16 4.72 -3.73 -9.54
C ALA A 16 6.03 -2.99 -9.19
N LEU A 17 6.10 -1.68 -9.47
CA LEU A 17 7.26 -0.82 -9.20
C LEU A 17 7.17 -0.09 -7.86
N THR A 18 5.99 0.00 -7.24
CA THR A 18 5.78 0.53 -5.90
C THR A 18 5.63 -0.61 -4.89
N SER A 19 6.26 -0.48 -3.72
CA SER A 19 6.10 -1.50 -2.68
C SER A 19 4.65 -1.55 -2.20
N VAL A 20 3.98 -2.69 -2.35
CA VAL A 20 2.60 -2.93 -1.88
C VAL A 20 2.52 -3.39 -0.43
N SER A 21 3.68 -3.58 0.21
CA SER A 21 3.79 -3.96 1.62
C SER A 21 4.87 -3.15 2.30
N LEU A 22 4.68 -2.89 3.60
CA LEU A 22 5.63 -2.19 4.46
C LEU A 22 5.86 -3.05 5.69
N SER A 23 7.13 -3.21 6.08
CA SER A 23 7.51 -3.76 7.38
C SER A 23 7.83 -2.61 8.31
N ILE A 24 7.09 -2.48 9.41
CA ILE A 24 7.21 -1.36 10.35
C ILE A 24 7.52 -1.92 11.74
N PRO A 25 8.64 -1.53 12.36
CA PRO A 25 8.96 -1.96 13.71
C PRO A 25 7.96 -1.39 14.72
N ILE A 26 7.59 -2.20 15.71
CA ILE A 26 6.74 -1.82 16.84
C ILE A 26 7.56 -1.97 18.12
N ALA A 27 7.55 -0.94 18.96
CA ALA A 27 8.21 -0.96 20.27
C ALA A 27 7.32 -0.23 21.29
N GLY A 28 7.19 -0.78 22.50
CA GLY A 28 6.36 -0.18 23.55
C GLY A 28 4.89 0.04 23.14
N GLY A 29 4.35 -0.84 22.29
CA GLY A 29 2.98 -0.75 21.78
C GLY A 29 2.73 0.30 20.71
N SER A 30 3.79 0.95 20.18
CA SER A 30 3.67 1.98 19.14
C SER A 30 4.55 1.69 17.93
N MET A 31 4.10 2.08 16.73
CA MET A 31 4.93 2.03 15.53
C MET A 31 6.12 2.99 15.67
N VAL A 32 7.32 2.51 15.36
CA VAL A 32 8.54 3.31 15.42
C VAL A 32 8.75 3.99 14.07
N LEU A 33 8.10 5.14 13.92
CA LEU A 33 8.25 6.03 12.76
C LEU A 33 9.13 7.22 13.12
N GLY A 34 9.98 7.65 12.18
CA GLY A 34 10.70 8.91 12.29
C GLY A 34 9.74 10.11 12.23
N THR A 35 10.20 11.27 12.71
CA THR A 35 9.39 12.51 12.81
C THR A 35 8.64 12.89 11.53
N TRP A 36 9.19 12.53 10.36
CA TRP A 36 8.65 12.88 9.05
C TRP A 36 8.16 11.66 8.24
N GLN A 37 8.14 10.47 8.83
CA GLN A 37 7.63 9.28 8.16
C GLN A 37 6.10 9.22 8.29
N GLY A 38 5.44 9.01 7.15
CA GLY A 38 4.01 8.77 7.07
C GLY A 38 3.72 7.55 6.19
N ILE A 39 2.66 6.83 6.51
CA ILE A 39 2.18 5.69 5.72
C ILE A 39 1.01 6.18 4.89
N TYR A 40 1.09 5.99 3.58
CA TYR A 40 0.09 6.47 2.64
C TYR A 40 -0.46 5.32 1.80
N LEU A 41 -1.79 5.30 1.64
CA LEU A 41 -2.44 4.54 0.58
C LEU A 41 -2.52 5.42 -0.66
N TRP A 42 -1.80 5.06 -1.72
CA TRP A 42 -1.88 5.76 -3.00
C TRP A 42 -2.76 4.95 -3.96
N GLU A 43 -3.97 5.44 -4.21
CA GLU A 43 -4.84 4.91 -5.28
C GLU A 43 -4.36 5.40 -6.65
N HIS A 44 -4.01 4.46 -7.53
CA HIS A 44 -3.55 4.78 -8.87
C HIS A 44 -4.68 4.81 -9.90
N ARG A 45 -5.84 4.20 -9.61
CA ARG A 45 -7.00 4.22 -10.51
C ARG A 45 -7.71 5.57 -10.43
N THR A 46 -8.22 6.02 -11.57
CA THR A 46 -8.98 7.28 -11.68
C THR A 46 -10.37 7.23 -11.07
N HIS A 47 -10.94 6.04 -10.91
CA HIS A 47 -12.26 5.83 -10.33
C HIS A 47 -12.16 5.46 -8.84
N PRO A 48 -13.15 5.83 -8.00
CA PRO A 48 -13.15 5.43 -6.60
C PRO A 48 -13.22 3.91 -6.44
N HIS A 49 -12.33 3.37 -5.59
CA HIS A 49 -12.34 1.95 -5.22
C HIS A 49 -12.29 1.79 -3.71
N THR A 50 -12.95 0.75 -3.21
CA THR A 50 -12.77 0.28 -1.82
C THR A 50 -11.52 -0.59 -1.76
N ARG A 51 -10.61 -0.25 -0.85
CA ARG A 51 -9.38 -1.02 -0.59
C ARG A 51 -9.45 -1.66 0.79
N GLN A 52 -8.89 -2.85 0.90
CA GLN A 52 -8.67 -3.53 2.16
C GLN A 52 -7.17 -3.56 2.44
N ILE A 53 -6.77 -3.12 3.64
CA ILE A 53 -5.39 -3.16 4.10
C ILE A 53 -5.31 -4.23 5.18
N HIS A 54 -4.46 -5.23 4.96
CA HIS A 54 -4.21 -6.27 5.95
C HIS A 54 -2.99 -5.89 6.79
N VAL A 55 -3.13 -6.02 8.11
CA VAL A 55 -2.04 -5.80 9.07
C VAL A 55 -1.78 -7.11 9.80
N HIS A 56 -0.52 -7.53 9.81
CA HIS A 56 -0.06 -8.67 10.57
C HIS A 56 0.99 -8.20 11.56
N ILE A 57 0.78 -8.51 12.85
CA ILE A 57 1.68 -8.13 13.93
C ILE A 57 2.24 -9.41 14.53
N THR A 58 3.57 -9.48 14.62
CA THR A 58 4.31 -10.60 15.21
C THR A 58 5.38 -10.07 16.14
N GLY A 59 5.47 -10.63 17.34
CA GLY A 59 6.40 -10.22 18.37
C GLY A 59 5.95 -10.72 19.75
N GLU A 60 6.76 -10.45 20.77
CA GLU A 60 6.47 -10.68 22.18
C GLU A 60 6.16 -9.36 22.89
#